data_AF-A0A091VZY6-F1
#
_entry.id   AF-A0A091VZY6-F1
#
_cell.length_a   1.000
_cell.length_b   1.000
_cell.length_c   1.000
_cell.angle_alpha   90.00
_cell.angle_beta   90.00
_cell.angle_gamma   90.00
#
_symmetry.space_group_name_H-M   'P 1'
#
loop_
_entity.id
_entity.type
_entity.pdbx_description
1 polymer ?
#
loop_
_entity_poly.entity_id
_entity_poly.type
_entity_poly.pdbx_seq_one_letter_code
_entity_poly.pdbx_strand_id
1 'polypeptide(L)'
;GGNLAVLVEIHQASINGTVGHSVLLPISYRFSGAPRFPLSIRWSFPNSQDTLITCTLHNCSLGAEGEPSNCSAACFTHPGYRGRAELFPENGSLLLRDLQLNDSGVY
;
A
#
# COMPACT_ATOMS: atom_id res chain seq x y z
N GLY A 1 22.94 5.44 13.69
CA GLY A 1 21.64 4.89 13.24
C GLY A 1 20.94 5.98 12.45
N GLY A 2 20.50 5.70 11.23
CA GLY A 2 19.74 6.66 10.43
C GLY A 2 18.26 6.36 10.58
N ASN A 3 17.47 7.34 11.01
CA ASN A 3 16.02 7.25 10.94
C ASN A 3 15.61 7.17 9.46
N LEU A 4 14.90 6.11 9.06
CA LEU A 4 14.19 6.11 7.78
C LEU A 4 13.08 7.17 7.88
N ALA A 5 13.28 8.32 7.27
CA ALA A 5 12.24 9.32 7.16
C ALA A 5 11.47 9.07 5.86
N VAL A 6 10.43 8.25 5.96
CA VAL A 6 9.43 8.04 4.90
C VAL A 6 8.33 9.08 5.08
N LEU A 7 8.00 9.80 4.01
CA LEU A 7 6.84 10.69 3.99
C LEU A 7 5.73 9.98 3.23
N VAL A 8 4.55 9.87 3.84
CA VAL A 8 3.35 9.31 3.23
C VAL A 8 2.33 10.42 3.07
N GLU A 9 1.76 10.55 1.88
CA GLU A 9 0.69 11.49 1.57
C GLU A 9 -0.60 10.71 1.27
N ILE A 10 -1.69 11.10 1.96
CA ILE A 10 -3.02 10.56 1.73
C ILE A 10 -3.74 11.52 0.80
N HIS A 11 -4.02 11.08 -0.44
CA HIS A 11 -4.65 11.96 -1.44
C HIS A 11 -6.16 12.08 -1.24
N GLN A 12 -6.80 11.10 -0.59
CA GLN A 12 -8.23 11.13 -0.27
C GLN A 12 -8.48 10.59 1.13
N ALA A 13 -9.03 11.43 2.00
CA ALA A 13 -9.32 11.06 3.40
C ALA A 13 -10.55 10.14 3.53
N SER A 14 -11.46 10.15 2.56
CA SER A 14 -12.62 9.27 2.50
C SER A 14 -12.93 8.92 1.05
N ILE A 15 -13.39 7.68 0.83
CA ILE A 15 -13.70 7.16 -0.50
C ILE A 15 -14.97 6.33 -0.40
N ASN A 16 -15.89 6.57 -1.33
CA ASN A 16 -17.11 5.77 -1.45
C ASN A 16 -16.89 4.66 -2.47
N GLY A 17 -17.24 3.43 -2.09
CA GLY A 17 -17.20 2.26 -2.95
C GLY A 17 -18.61 1.68 -3.16
N THR A 18 -18.79 0.97 -4.27
CA THR A 18 -20.03 0.21 -4.54
C THR A 18 -19.73 -1.28 -4.45
N VAL A 19 -20.60 -2.04 -3.80
CA VAL A 19 -20.48 -3.51 -3.70
C VAL A 19 -20.31 -4.13 -5.10
N GLY A 20 -19.41 -5.11 -5.21
CA GLY A 20 -19.05 -5.79 -6.46
C GLY A 20 -18.14 -4.98 -7.40
N HIS A 21 -17.90 -3.69 -7.13
CA HIS A 21 -17.01 -2.85 -7.94
C HIS A 21 -15.62 -2.77 -7.33
N SER A 22 -14.71 -2.09 -8.03
CA SER A 22 -13.36 -1.82 -7.55
C SER A 22 -13.23 -0.38 -7.06
N VAL A 23 -12.38 -0.16 -6.07
CA VAL A 23 -12.02 1.16 -5.56
C VAL A 23 -10.50 1.26 -5.40
N LEU A 24 -9.96 2.43 -5.71
CA LEU A 24 -8.57 2.76 -5.44
C LEU A 24 -8.50 3.55 -4.14
N LEU A 25 -7.60 3.16 -3.24
CA LEU A 25 -7.19 3.92 -2.06
C LEU A 25 -5.86 4.61 -2.40
N PRO A 26 -5.90 5.89 -2.84
CA PRO A 26 -4.73 6.55 -3.39
C PRO A 26 -3.89 7.17 -2.28
N ILE A 27 -2.68 6.65 -2.14
CA ILE A 27 -1.61 7.27 -1.36
C ILE A 27 -0.38 7.42 -2.26
N SER A 28 0.54 8.27 -1.84
CA SER A 28 1.91 8.27 -2.33
C SER A 28 2.86 8.24 -1.16
N TYR A 29 4.09 7.80 -1.40
CA TYR A 29 5.14 7.91 -0.42
C TYR A 29 6.48 8.23 -1.09
N ARG A 30 7.36 8.86 -0.33
CA ARG A 30 8.72 9.19 -0.77
C ARG A 30 9.72 9.02 0.37
N PHE A 31 10.96 8.78 0.00
CA PHE A 31 12.07 8.66 0.94
C PHE A 31 12.83 9.97 1.02
N SER A 32 12.90 10.57 2.22
CA SER A 32 13.73 11.76 2.44
C SER A 32 15.20 11.46 2.71
N GLY A 33 15.63 10.22 2.47
CA GLY A 33 17.01 9.76 2.59
C GLY A 33 17.21 8.45 1.82
N ALA A 34 18.40 7.84 1.94
CA ALA A 34 18.67 6.56 1.29
C ALA A 34 18.00 5.40 2.06
N PRO A 35 16.90 4.80 1.56
CA PRO A 35 16.29 3.66 2.19
C PRO A 35 17.23 2.45 2.14
N ARG A 36 17.08 1.57 3.12
CA ARG A 36 17.71 0.24 3.09
C ARG A 36 16.64 -0.77 2.74
N PHE A 37 16.83 -1.46 1.63
CA PHE A 37 15.96 -2.57 1.25
C PHE A 37 16.40 -3.86 1.96
N PRO A 38 15.46 -4.78 2.25
CA PRO A 38 14.03 -4.72 1.90
C PRO A 38 13.20 -3.78 2.78
N LEU A 39 12.11 -3.27 2.23
CA LEU A 39 11.10 -2.49 2.96
C LEU A 39 9.73 -3.15 2.84
N SER A 40 8.90 -3.07 3.88
CA SER A 40 7.56 -3.64 3.86
C SER A 40 6.50 -2.55 3.82
N ILE A 41 5.56 -2.67 2.88
CA ILE A 41 4.30 -1.91 2.88
C ILE A 41 3.19 -2.85 3.31
N ARG A 42 2.36 -2.40 4.24
CA ARG A 42 1.26 -3.17 4.81
C ARG A 42 -0.02 -2.35 4.80
N TRP A 43 -1.08 -2.92 4.24
CA TRP A 43 -2.45 -2.42 4.39
C TRP A 43 -3.20 -3.31 5.38
N SER A 44 -3.79 -2.74 6.42
CA SER A 44 -4.46 -3.48 7.49
C SER A 44 -5.53 -2.62 8.14
N PHE A 45 -6.62 -3.22 8.63
CA PHE A 45 -7.52 -2.46 9.50
C PHE A 45 -6.86 -2.26 10.87
N PRO A 46 -6.93 -1.06 11.47
CA PRO A 46 -6.26 -0.76 12.74
C PRO A 46 -6.76 -1.62 13.90
N ASN A 47 -8.01 -2.10 13.82
CA ASN A 47 -8.66 -2.88 14.87
C ASN A 47 -8.66 -4.39 14.62
N SER A 48 -8.02 -4.87 13.56
CA SER A 48 -7.87 -6.30 13.28
C SER A 48 -6.40 -6.66 13.16
N GLN A 49 -6.02 -7.85 13.62
CA GLN A 49 -4.73 -8.41 13.22
C GLN A 49 -4.71 -8.77 11.72
N ASP A 50 -5.87 -8.79 11.08
CA ASP A 50 -6.05 -9.09 9.68
C ASP A 50 -5.42 -8.01 8.81
N THR A 51 -4.43 -8.46 8.06
CA THR A 51 -3.75 -7.65 7.05
C THR A 51 -4.42 -7.93 5.74
N LEU A 52 -4.71 -6.92 4.92
CA LEU A 52 -5.24 -7.18 3.58
C LEU A 52 -4.13 -7.73 2.69
N ILE A 53 -3.02 -6.99 2.65
CA ILE A 53 -1.87 -7.30 1.84
C ILE A 53 -0.60 -6.73 2.49
N THR A 54 0.47 -7.53 2.45
CA THR A 54 1.82 -7.10 2.79
C THR A 54 2.70 -7.30 1.57
N CYS A 55 3.43 -6.26 1.15
CA CYS A 55 4.41 -6.37 0.09
C CYS A 55 5.80 -6.01 0.61
N THR A 56 6.77 -6.86 0.32
CA THR A 56 8.18 -6.58 0.56
C THR A 56 8.81 -6.06 -0.72
N LEU A 57 9.25 -4.81 -0.69
CA LEU A 57 9.90 -4.09 -1.77
C LEU A 57 11.40 -4.36 -1.74
N HIS A 58 11.94 -4.57 -2.93
CA HIS A 58 13.33 -4.85 -3.22
C HIS A 58 13.77 -3.98 -4.40
N ASN A 59 15.02 -3.51 -4.34
CA ASN A 59 15.73 -2.89 -5.48
C ASN A 59 14.96 -1.75 -6.19
N CYS A 60 14.26 -0.89 -5.46
CA CYS A 60 13.65 0.29 -6.08
C CYS A 60 14.71 1.30 -6.49
N SER A 61 14.50 1.94 -7.64
CA SER A 61 15.15 3.19 -8.01
C SER A 61 14.45 4.37 -7.34
N LEU A 62 15.15 5.49 -7.14
CA LEU A 62 14.59 6.68 -6.53
C LEU A 62 14.67 7.89 -7.47
N GLY A 63 13.57 8.62 -7.55
CA GLY A 63 13.52 9.94 -8.18
C GLY A 63 14.28 10.99 -7.39
N ALA A 64 14.43 12.18 -7.98
CA ALA A 64 15.15 13.30 -7.36
C ALA A 64 14.55 13.74 -6.01
N GLU A 65 13.24 13.60 -5.86
CA GLU A 65 12.48 13.96 -4.66
C GLU A 65 12.19 12.74 -3.76
N GLY A 66 12.80 11.58 -4.08
CA GLY A 66 12.73 10.35 -3.29
C GLY A 66 11.56 9.43 -3.63
N GLU A 67 10.85 9.65 -4.73
CA GLU A 67 9.78 8.78 -5.21
C GLU A 67 10.34 7.41 -5.65
N PRO A 68 9.73 6.30 -5.24
CA PRO A 68 10.11 4.98 -5.72
C PRO A 68 9.71 4.79 -7.19
N SER A 69 10.59 4.14 -7.94
CA SER A 69 10.32 3.70 -9.30
C SER A 69 11.00 2.37 -9.57
N ASN A 70 10.48 1.61 -10.54
CA ASN A 70 11.06 0.32 -10.96
C ASN A 70 11.32 -0.61 -9.77
N CYS A 71 10.33 -0.74 -8.89
CA CYS A 71 10.43 -1.60 -7.71
C CYS A 71 10.18 -3.06 -8.08
N SER A 72 10.93 -3.96 -7.46
CA SER A 72 10.53 -5.37 -7.40
C SER A 72 9.82 -5.62 -6.08
N ALA A 73 8.67 -6.30 -6.10
CA ALA A 73 7.88 -6.53 -4.90
C ALA A 73 7.42 -7.99 -4.79
N ALA A 74 7.53 -8.54 -3.59
CA ALA A 74 6.96 -9.83 -3.22
C ALA A 74 5.77 -9.59 -2.29
N CYS A 75 4.56 -9.91 -2.75
CA CYS A 75 3.32 -9.63 -2.04
C CYS A 75 2.66 -10.88 -1.48
N PHE A 76 2.18 -10.78 -0.24
CA PHE A 76 1.39 -11.79 0.45
C PHE A 76 0.02 -11.19 0.78
N THR A 77 -1.01 -11.70 0.11
CA THR A 77 -2.40 -11.28 0.32
C THR A 77 -3.08 -12.25 1.28
N HIS A 78 -3.83 -11.72 2.24
CA HIS A 78 -4.62 -12.55 3.15
C HIS A 78 -5.69 -13.35 2.38
N PRO A 79 -6.01 -14.59 2.79
CA PRO A 79 -6.93 -15.46 2.05
C PRO A 79 -8.27 -14.81 1.68
N GLY A 80 -8.88 -14.03 2.58
CA GLY A 80 -10.15 -13.32 2.32
C GLY A 80 -10.07 -12.17 1.30
N TYR A 81 -8.85 -11.75 0.94
CA TYR A 81 -8.59 -10.67 -0.01
C TYR A 81 -7.85 -11.16 -1.26
N ARG A 82 -7.60 -12.47 -1.38
CA ARG A 82 -6.84 -13.06 -2.49
C ARG A 82 -7.57 -12.81 -3.81
N GLY A 83 -6.88 -12.20 -4.78
CA GLY A 83 -7.47 -11.80 -6.06
C GLY A 83 -8.31 -10.51 -5.99
N ARG A 84 -8.58 -9.98 -4.80
CA ARG A 84 -9.31 -8.73 -4.58
C ARG A 84 -8.38 -7.55 -4.28
N ALA A 85 -7.34 -7.77 -3.47
CA ALA A 85 -6.39 -6.74 -3.10
C ALA A 85 -5.13 -6.77 -3.99
N GLU A 86 -4.76 -5.61 -4.51
CA GLU A 86 -3.53 -5.38 -5.27
C GLU A 86 -2.85 -4.09 -4.80
N LEU A 87 -1.55 -4.17 -4.55
CA LEU A 87 -0.74 -3.03 -4.12
C LEU A 87 0.11 -2.54 -5.28
N PHE A 88 0.20 -1.23 -5.46
CA PHE A 88 1.10 -0.58 -6.40
C PHE A 88 2.40 -0.17 -5.68
N PRO A 89 3.53 -0.86 -5.89
CA PRO A 89 4.75 -0.62 -5.10
C PRO A 89 5.30 0.80 -5.23
N GLU A 90 5.16 1.43 -6.39
CA GLU A 90 5.76 2.73 -6.68
C GLU A 90 5.11 3.89 -5.91
N ASN A 91 3.86 3.74 -5.49
CA ASN A 91 3.14 4.78 -4.74
C ASN A 91 2.50 4.26 -3.45
N GLY A 92 2.47 2.95 -3.22
CA GLY A 92 1.88 2.33 -2.04
C GLY A 92 0.35 2.26 -2.05
N SER A 93 -0.30 2.72 -3.13
CA SER A 93 -1.76 2.69 -3.27
C SER A 93 -2.30 1.26 -3.29
N LEU A 94 -3.54 1.10 -2.83
CA LEU A 94 -4.25 -0.17 -2.82
C LEU A 94 -5.43 -0.12 -3.78
N LEU A 95 -5.49 -1.07 -4.71
CA LEU A 95 -6.70 -1.38 -5.46
C LEU A 95 -7.42 -2.54 -4.76
N LEU A 96 -8.65 -2.28 -4.34
CA LEU A 96 -9.53 -3.29 -3.77
C LEU A 96 -10.68 -3.56 -4.75
N ARG A 97 -10.76 -4.78 -5.26
CA ARG A 97 -11.77 -5.25 -6.21
C ARG A 97 -12.86 -6.04 -5.51
N ASP A 98 -14.00 -6.16 -6.20
CA ASP A 98 -15.16 -6.92 -5.73
C ASP A 98 -15.50 -6.57 -4.27
N LEU A 99 -15.79 -5.29 -4.06
CA LEU A 99 -16.07 -4.75 -2.74
C LEU A 99 -17.24 -5.46 -2.06
N GLN A 100 -17.08 -5.71 -0.77
CA GLN A 100 -18.07 -6.33 0.10
C GLN A 100 -18.40 -5.37 1.26
N LEU A 101 -19.57 -5.53 1.88
CA LEU A 101 -19.99 -4.64 2.96
C LEU A 101 -19.01 -4.62 4.14
N ASN A 102 -18.39 -5.78 4.43
CA ASN A 102 -17.39 -5.95 5.48
C ASN A 102 -16.02 -5.31 5.17
N ASP A 103 -15.77 -4.88 3.92
CA ASP A 103 -14.55 -4.16 3.58
C ASP A 103 -14.63 -2.71 4.11
N SER A 104 -15.82 -2.17 4.37
CA SER A 104 -15.99 -0.78 4.81
C SER A 104 -15.28 -0.51 6.15
N GLY A 105 -14.43 0.52 6.20
CA GLY A 105 -13.76 0.89 7.44
C GLY A 105 -12.62 1.90 7.27
N VAL A 106 -11.82 2.02 8.33
CA VAL A 106 -10.53 2.75 8.30
C VAL A 106 -9.44 1.75 7.97
N TYR A 107 -8.53 2.17 7.10
CA TYR A 107 -7.39 1.38 6.64
C TYR A 107 -6.08 2.06 7.03
#